data_AF-A0A6S6PJ88-F1
#
_entry.id   AF-A0A6S6PJ88-F1
#
_cell.length_a   1.000
_cell.length_b   1.000
_cell.length_c   1.000
_cell.angle_alpha   90.00
_cell.angle_beta   90.00
_cell.angle_gamma   90.00
#
_symmetry.space_group_name_H-M   'P 1'
#
loop_
_entity.id
_entity.type
_entity.pdbx_description
1 polymer ?
#
loop_
_entity_poly.entity_id
_entity_poly.type
_entity_poly.pdbx_seq_one_letter_code
_entity_poly.pdbx_strand_id
1 'polypeptide(L)'
;MAMTPERIRKRLVRVFNTILPGKSAEEIPEATMDNTEAWDSLATLSLFTLAEEEFGIKLGLDLIGQTKSFAALEKLVTEKVG
;
A
#
# COMPACT_ATOMS: atom_id res chain seq x y z
N MET A 1 11.58 3.82 -18.73
CA MET A 1 10.67 4.85 -18.20
C MET A 1 10.56 4.64 -16.70
N ALA A 2 11.14 5.52 -15.87
CA ALA A 2 10.98 5.42 -14.43
C ALA A 2 9.52 5.72 -14.06
N MET A 3 8.91 4.91 -13.17
CA MET A 3 7.62 5.28 -12.59
C MET A 3 7.82 6.45 -11.64
N THR A 4 7.04 7.52 -11.84
CA THR A 4 7.08 8.67 -10.94
C THR A 4 6.37 8.36 -9.62
N PRO A 5 6.81 8.95 -8.48
CA PRO A 5 6.20 8.70 -7.18
C PRO A 5 4.68 9.01 -7.16
N GLU A 6 4.24 10.02 -7.91
CA GLU A 6 2.82 10.36 -8.06
C GLU A 6 1.99 9.23 -8.70
N ARG A 7 2.57 8.49 -9.66
CA ARG A 7 1.90 7.36 -10.30
C ARG A 7 1.83 6.17 -9.34
N ILE A 8 2.89 5.94 -8.57
CA ILE A 8 2.94 4.91 -7.53
C ILE A 8 1.84 5.19 -6.51
N ARG A 9 1.79 6.41 -5.96
CA ARG A 9 0.76 6.82 -5.02
C ARG A 9 -0.66 6.60 -5.56
N LYS A 10 -0.96 7.03 -6.78
CA LYS A 10 -2.29 6.84 -7.40
C LYS A 10 -2.68 5.36 -7.53
N ARG A 11 -1.74 4.49 -7.87
CA ARG A 11 -1.97 3.04 -8.00
C ARG A 11 -2.12 2.39 -6.63
N LEU A 12 -1.26 2.75 -5.67
CA LEU A 12 -1.34 2.29 -4.29
C LEU A 12 -2.69 2.69 -3.68
N VAL A 13 -3.16 3.92 -3.88
CA VAL A 13 -4.48 4.37 -3.40
C VAL A 13 -5.61 3.49 -3.94
N ARG A 14 -5.54 3.02 -5.19
CA ARG A 14 -6.53 2.08 -5.74
C ARG A 14 -6.45 0.71 -5.06
N VAL A 15 -5.24 0.18 -4.87
CA VAL A 15 -5.02 -1.08 -4.14
C VAL A 15 -5.63 -0.99 -2.74
N PHE A 16 -5.38 0.12 -2.06
CA PHE A 16 -5.94 0.41 -0.74
C PHE A 16 -7.46 0.52 -0.76
N ASN A 17 -8.05 1.23 -1.72
CA ASN A 17 -9.50 1.37 -1.82
C ASN A 17 -10.21 0.02 -2.08
N THR A 18 -9.55 -0.91 -2.79
CA THR A 18 -10.05 -2.27 -3.02
C THR A 18 -10.13 -3.09 -1.74
N ILE A 19 -9.14 -2.99 -0.86
CA ILE A 19 -9.07 -3.77 0.39
C ILE A 19 -9.78 -3.07 1.55
N LEU A 20 -9.74 -1.74 1.58
CA LEU A 20 -10.28 -0.87 2.63
C LEU A 20 -11.39 0.01 2.03
N PRO A 21 -12.57 -0.57 1.72
CA PRO A 21 -13.69 0.19 1.21
C PRO A 21 -14.15 1.20 2.26
N GLY A 22 -14.47 2.43 1.84
CA GLY A 22 -14.99 3.49 2.71
C GLY A 22 -14.00 4.60 3.08
N LYS A 23 -12.72 4.48 2.74
CA LYS A 23 -11.78 5.63 2.79
C LYS A 23 -11.68 6.34 1.45
N SER A 24 -11.72 7.68 1.51
CA SER A 24 -11.50 8.54 0.36
C SER A 24 -10.03 8.52 -0.07
N ALA A 25 -9.76 8.77 -1.35
CA ALA A 25 -8.40 8.81 -1.91
C ALA A 25 -7.45 9.80 -1.21
N GLU A 26 -8.02 10.82 -0.55
CA GLU A 26 -7.34 11.81 0.27
C GLU A 26 -7.01 11.34 1.68
N GLU A 27 -7.79 10.42 2.26
CA GLU A 27 -7.58 9.86 3.61
C GLU A 27 -6.67 8.63 3.61
N ILE A 28 -6.62 7.90 2.50
CA ILE A 28 -5.80 6.70 2.32
C ILE A 28 -4.30 6.96 2.61
N PRO A 29 -3.68 8.07 2.17
CA PRO A 29 -2.28 8.35 2.43
C PRO A 29 -1.95 8.60 3.90
N GLU A 30 -2.94 9.07 4.67
CA GLU A 30 -2.84 9.31 6.11
C GLU A 30 -3.30 8.09 6.92
N ALA A 31 -3.86 7.07 6.25
CA ALA A 31 -4.30 5.85 6.88
C ALA A 31 -3.10 5.10 7.49
N THR A 32 -3.31 4.67 8.73
CA THR A 32 -2.44 3.77 9.47
C THR A 32 -3.27 2.63 10.02
N MET A 33 -2.61 1.54 10.39
CA MET A 33 -3.20 0.39 11.06
C MET A 33 -3.87 0.76 12.39
N ASP A 34 -3.43 1.87 13.01
CA ASP A 34 -4.00 2.39 14.27
C ASP A 34 -5.29 3.20 14.03
N ASN A 35 -5.32 4.00 12.96
CA ASN A 35 -6.45 4.88 12.62
C ASN A 35 -7.39 4.26 11.56
N THR A 36 -7.23 2.98 11.26
CA THR A 36 -8.03 2.26 10.26
C THR A 36 -8.44 0.92 10.85
N GLU A 37 -9.63 0.85 11.42
CA GLU A 37 -10.15 -0.37 12.04
C GLU A 37 -10.22 -1.56 11.07
N ALA A 38 -10.49 -1.30 9.79
CA ALA A 38 -10.51 -2.35 8.76
C ALA A 38 -9.10 -2.83 8.36
N TRP A 39 -8.04 -2.18 8.83
CA TRP A 39 -6.67 -2.51 8.49
C TRP A 39 -6.07 -3.45 9.53
N ASP A 40 -6.28 -4.75 9.34
CA ASP A 40 -5.63 -5.80 10.12
C ASP A 40 -4.39 -6.38 9.41
N SER A 41 -3.74 -7.36 10.06
CA SER A 41 -2.67 -8.16 9.44
C SER A 41 -3.09 -8.82 8.12
N LEU A 42 -4.35 -9.27 8.01
CA LEU A 42 -4.89 -9.86 6.77
C LEU A 42 -5.09 -8.80 5.66
N ALA A 43 -5.55 -7.61 6.02
CA ALA A 43 -5.65 -6.49 5.08
C ALA A 43 -4.25 -6.11 4.57
N THR A 44 -3.26 -6.06 5.46
CA THR A 44 -1.86 -5.80 5.09
C THR A 44 -1.32 -6.83 4.11
N LEU A 45 -1.54 -8.13 4.38
CA LEU A 45 -1.18 -9.20 3.46
C LEU A 45 -1.85 -9.02 2.09
N SER A 46 -3.15 -8.70 2.07
CA SER A 46 -3.92 -8.53 0.83
C SER A 46 -3.44 -7.31 0.02
N LEU A 47 -3.13 -6.21 0.71
CA LEU A 47 -2.52 -5.02 0.13
C LEU A 47 -1.15 -5.33 -0.49
N PHE A 48 -0.32 -6.11 0.20
CA PHE A 48 0.97 -6.55 -0.31
C PHE A 48 0.80 -7.38 -1.58
N THR A 49 -0.02 -8.43 -1.55
CA THR A 49 -0.27 -9.28 -2.72
C THR A 49 -0.77 -8.45 -3.91
N LEU A 50 -1.76 -7.59 -3.69
CA LEU A 50 -2.34 -6.79 -4.76
C LEU A 50 -1.37 -5.72 -5.29
N ALA A 51 -0.51 -5.15 -4.43
CA ALA A 51 0.56 -4.26 -4.85
C ALA A 51 1.66 -5.02 -5.62
N GLU A 52 2.05 -6.21 -5.17
CA GLU A 52 3.00 -7.06 -5.89
C GLU A 52 2.50 -7.38 -7.31
N GLU A 53 1.20 -7.70 -7.47
CA GLU A 53 0.58 -7.91 -8.77
C GLU A 53 0.45 -6.63 -9.61
N GLU A 54 -0.02 -5.53 -9.03
CA GLU A 54 -0.25 -4.25 -9.74
C GLU A 54 1.06 -3.62 -10.24
N PHE A 55 2.15 -3.76 -9.46
CA PHE A 55 3.46 -3.19 -9.80
C PHE A 55 4.43 -4.21 -10.38
N GLY A 56 4.11 -5.52 -10.33
CA GLY A 56 4.99 -6.59 -10.79
C GLY A 56 6.26 -6.74 -9.94
N ILE A 57 6.19 -6.45 -8.65
CA ILE A 57 7.34 -6.49 -7.72
C ILE A 57 7.18 -7.56 -6.64
N LYS A 58 8.24 -7.79 -5.86
CA LYS A 58 8.17 -8.55 -4.61
C LYS A 58 8.57 -7.68 -3.43
N LEU A 59 7.63 -7.46 -2.50
CA LEU A 59 7.83 -6.70 -1.26
C LEU A 59 8.36 -7.62 -0.15
N GLY A 60 7.88 -8.87 -0.10
CA GLY A 60 8.31 -9.86 0.89
C GLY A 60 7.53 -9.76 2.21
N LEU A 61 7.14 -10.94 2.73
CA LEU A 61 6.24 -11.07 3.89
C LEU A 61 6.84 -10.54 5.21
N ASP A 62 8.16 -10.47 5.31
CA ASP A 62 8.88 -9.96 6.49
C ASP A 62 8.56 -8.47 6.77
N LEU A 63 8.24 -7.73 5.71
CA LEU A 63 7.91 -6.30 5.80
C LEU A 63 6.45 -6.05 6.19
N ILE A 64 5.57 -7.06 6.16
CA ILE A 64 4.17 -6.92 6.53
C ILE A 64 4.05 -6.46 7.98
N GLY A 65 4.82 -7.06 8.90
CA GLY A 65 4.81 -6.67 10.31
C GLY A 65 5.36 -5.26 10.58
N GLN A 66 6.18 -4.76 9.66
CA GLN A 66 6.77 -3.41 9.71
C GLN A 66 5.89 -2.36 9.02
N THR A 67 4.99 -2.79 8.14
CA THR A 67 4.17 -1.90 7.32
C THR A 67 2.83 -1.63 7.98
N LYS A 68 2.83 -0.61 8.85
CA LYS A 68 1.66 -0.17 9.61
C LYS A 68 1.03 1.13 9.09
N SER A 69 1.55 1.67 8.00
CA SER A 69 1.11 2.96 7.45
C SER A 69 1.23 2.97 5.94
N PHE A 70 0.38 3.75 5.26
CA PHE A 70 0.42 3.88 3.81
C PHE A 70 1.79 4.35 3.32
N ALA A 71 2.36 5.36 4.00
CA ALA A 71 3.68 5.90 3.68
C ALA A 71 4.80 4.84 3.76
N ALA A 72 4.69 3.86 4.68
CA ALA A 72 5.65 2.77 4.77
C ALA A 72 5.57 1.88 3.53
N LEU A 73 4.35 1.50 3.09
CA LEU A 73 4.17 0.72 1.87
C LEU A 73 4.61 1.50 0.62
N GLU A 74 4.21 2.77 0.51
CA GLU A 74 4.58 3.64 -0.61
C GLU A 74 6.09 3.73 -0.77
N LYS A 75 6.83 3.90 0.34
CA LYS A 75 8.28 3.92 0.34
C LYS A 75 8.86 2.61 -0.19
N LEU A 76 8.38 1.47 0.31
CA LEU A 76 8.85 0.15 -0.14
C LEU A 76 8.62 -0.07 -1.63
N VAL A 77 7.42 0.24 -2.12
CA VAL A 77 7.10 0.11 -3.55
C VAL A 77 7.98 1.06 -4.38
N THR A 78 8.17 2.29 -3.93
CA THR A 78 9.01 3.27 -4.63
C THR A 78 10.47 2.81 -4.72
N GLU A 79 11.02 2.20 -3.67
CA GLU A 79 12.38 1.65 -3.71
C GLU A 79 12.53 0.40 -4.58
N LYS A 80 11.44 -0.33 -4.85
CA LYS A 80 11.47 -1.51 -5.73
C LYS A 80 11.23 -1.18 -7.20
N VAL A 81 10.43 -0.16 -7.46
CA VAL A 81 9.93 0.20 -8.79
C VAL A 81 10.74 1.35 -9.42
N GLY A 82 11.28 2.25 -8.60
CA GLY A 82 12.16 3.34 -9.02
C GLY A 82 13.52 2.84 -9.46
#